data_AF-A0A8K0NLD2-F1
#
_entry.id   AF-A0A8K0NLD2-F1
#
_cell.length_a   1.000
_cell.length_b   1.000
_cell.length_c   1.000
_cell.angle_alpha   90.00
_cell.angle_beta   90.00
_cell.angle_gamma   90.00
#
_symmetry.space_group_name_H-M   'P 1'
#
loop_
_entity.id
_entity.type
_entity.pdbx_description
1 polymer ?
#
loop_
_entity_poly.entity_id
_entity_poly.type
_entity_poly.pdbx_seq_one_letter_code
_entity_poly.pdbx_strand_id
1 'polypeptide(L)'
;MGLLTAQGVKVTRRQLRDVMQTYDPQGNMLRRAQVLHRRDYDVPFINSLWHMDGQHKLINWKFVIHGCVDGKSRLIVYMQASDNNRSDTVDASFLRATHEWGWPSRVRADYGGENLGVRDLMNQVRGQSGSSSLVYTFLHSTRRIFTHCDFDPSNRTC
;
A
#
# COMPACT_ATOMS: atom_id res chain seq x y z
N MET A 1 -3.08 4.17 26.83
CA MET A 1 -2.87 3.47 28.13
C MET A 1 -1.60 3.97 28.83
N GLY A 2 -0.50 4.28 28.11
CA GLY A 2 0.77 4.67 28.73
C GLY A 2 0.72 5.84 29.73
N LEU A 3 -0.04 6.90 29.46
CA LEU A 3 -0.12 8.08 30.33
C LEU A 3 -0.76 7.76 31.71
N LEU A 4 -1.89 7.05 31.72
CA LEU A 4 -2.58 6.70 32.97
C LEU A 4 -1.80 5.68 33.79
N THR A 5 -1.13 4.73 33.12
CA THR A 5 -0.25 3.77 33.78
C THR A 5 0.99 4.46 34.37
N ALA A 6 1.54 5.47 33.70
CA ALA A 6 2.63 6.31 34.22
C ALA A 6 2.20 7.15 35.45
N GLN A 7 0.91 7.48 35.56
CA GLN A 7 0.32 8.13 36.74
C GLN A 7 -0.13 7.13 37.83
N GLY A 8 0.23 5.84 37.70
CA GLY A 8 -0.11 4.80 38.68
C GLY A 8 -1.57 4.31 38.62
N VAL A 9 -2.38 4.81 37.67
CA VAL A 9 -3.79 4.42 37.54
C VAL A 9 -3.90 3.14 36.71
N LYS A 10 -4.26 2.04 37.37
CA LYS A 10 -4.55 0.74 36.75
C LYS A 10 -6.02 0.63 36.41
N VAL A 11 -6.38 0.97 35.18
CA VAL A 11 -7.75 0.83 34.64
C VAL A 11 -7.75 -0.10 33.44
N THR A 12 -8.77 -0.95 33.37
CA THR A 12 -8.99 -1.80 32.20
C THR A 12 -9.50 -0.97 31.02
N ARG A 13 -9.24 -1.42 29.78
CA ARG A 13 -9.78 -0.77 28.57
C ARG A 13 -11.31 -0.71 28.57
N ARG A 14 -11.96 -1.69 29.21
CA ARG A 14 -13.42 -1.74 29.34
C ARG A 14 -13.92 -0.61 30.24
N GLN A 15 -13.41 -0.50 31.47
CA GLN A 15 -13.79 0.57 32.40
C GLN A 15 -13.55 1.96 31.81
N LEU A 16 -12.43 2.15 31.12
CA LEU A 16 -12.11 3.43 30.49
C LEU A 16 -13.10 3.77 29.35
N ARG A 17 -13.55 2.77 28.59
CA ARG A 17 -14.57 2.93 27.56
C ARG A 17 -15.95 3.24 28.17
N ASP A 18 -16.32 2.57 29.24
CA ASP A 18 -17.59 2.79 29.94
C ASP A 18 -17.64 4.22 30.49
N VAL A 19 -16.56 4.67 31.15
CA VAL A 19 -16.42 6.05 31.64
C VAL A 19 -16.48 7.06 30.48
N MET A 20 -15.78 6.81 29.37
CA MET A 20 -15.87 7.69 28.19
C MET A 20 -17.27 7.74 27.58
N GLN A 21 -18.03 6.65 27.62
CA GLN A 21 -19.43 6.65 27.18
C GLN A 21 -20.33 7.44 28.11
N THR A 22 -20.11 7.37 29.41
CA THR A 22 -20.91 8.08 30.41
C THR A 22 -20.59 9.57 30.50
N TYR A 23 -19.30 9.94 30.52
CA TYR A 23 -18.86 11.32 30.79
C TYR A 23 -18.62 12.15 29.52
N ASP A 24 -18.34 11.52 28.38
CA ASP A 24 -18.11 12.20 27.10
C ASP A 24 -18.87 11.51 25.95
N PRO A 25 -20.21 11.38 26.03
CA PRO A 25 -21.00 10.73 24.99
C PRO A 25 -20.88 11.47 23.66
N GLN A 26 -20.84 12.81 23.69
CA GLN A 26 -20.70 13.64 22.48
C GLN A 26 -19.32 13.49 21.84
N GLY A 27 -18.22 13.59 22.58
CA GLY A 27 -16.88 13.39 22.03
C GLY A 27 -16.63 11.95 21.60
N ASN A 28 -17.25 10.96 22.25
CA ASN A 28 -17.23 9.57 21.79
C ASN A 28 -18.01 9.39 20.48
N MET A 29 -19.19 10.01 20.35
CA MET A 29 -19.96 10.03 19.11
C MET A 29 -19.19 10.74 17.99
N LEU A 30 -18.57 11.90 18.24
CA LEU A 30 -17.77 12.62 17.26
C LEU A 30 -16.55 11.81 16.80
N ARG A 31 -15.84 11.14 17.72
CA ARG A 31 -14.72 10.24 17.38
C ARG A 31 -15.20 9.03 16.56
N ARG A 32 -16.39 8.51 16.83
CA ARG A 32 -17.03 7.45 16.02
C ARG A 32 -17.55 7.97 14.67
N ALA A 33 -17.99 9.22 14.61
CA ALA A 33 -18.40 9.87 13.36
C ALA A 33 -17.17 10.21 12.49
N GLN A 34 -16.03 10.46 13.11
CA GLN A 34 -14.70 10.51 12.47
C GLN A 34 -14.15 9.11 12.13
N VAL A 35 -15.02 8.13 11.85
CA VAL A 35 -14.58 6.94 11.12
C VAL A 35 -13.94 7.45 9.84
N LEU A 36 -12.65 7.13 9.66
CA LEU A 36 -11.86 7.51 8.49
C LEU A 36 -12.69 7.18 7.25
N HIS A 37 -13.19 8.22 6.57
CA HIS A 37 -13.82 8.07 5.27
C HIS A 37 -12.71 7.55 4.36
N ARG A 38 -12.69 6.23 4.14
CA ARG A 38 -11.72 5.61 3.25
C ARG A 38 -12.00 6.23 1.89
N ARG A 39 -10.99 6.92 1.34
CA ARG A 39 -11.10 7.52 0.01
C ARG A 39 -11.46 6.42 -0.97
N ASP A 40 -12.39 6.68 -1.87
CA ASP A 40 -12.68 5.79 -2.98
C ASP A 40 -11.39 5.58 -3.77
N TYR A 41 -10.94 4.34 -3.78
CA TYR A 41 -9.75 3.94 -4.50
C TYR A 41 -10.18 3.34 -5.82
N ASP A 42 -10.03 4.11 -6.89
CA ASP A 42 -10.27 3.64 -8.25
C ASP A 42 -9.01 3.76 -9.12
N VAL A 43 -8.83 2.76 -9.95
CA VAL A 43 -7.73 2.62 -10.92
C VAL A 43 -8.40 2.38 -12.27
N PRO A 44 -7.90 2.90 -13.39
CA PRO A 44 -8.68 2.92 -14.63
C PRO A 44 -8.90 1.52 -15.24
N PHE A 45 -7.91 0.62 -15.19
CA PHE A 45 -7.99 -0.73 -15.79
C PHE A 45 -7.04 -1.74 -15.13
N ILE A 46 -7.24 -3.04 -15.41
CA ILE A 46 -6.37 -4.15 -14.96
C ILE A 46 -4.95 -3.93 -15.50
N ASN A 47 -3.92 -4.22 -14.71
CA ASN A 47 -2.51 -3.94 -15.03
C ASN A 47 -2.17 -2.45 -15.17
N SER A 48 -3.07 -1.51 -14.88
CA SER A 48 -2.72 -0.08 -14.89
C SER A 48 -1.78 0.31 -13.75
N LEU A 49 -1.93 -0.33 -12.58
CA LEU A 49 -1.15 -0.03 -11.40
C LEU A 49 -1.04 -1.27 -10.51
N TRP A 50 0.17 -1.76 -10.31
CA TRP A 50 0.47 -2.79 -9.33
C TRP A 50 1.02 -2.16 -8.05
N HIS A 51 0.55 -2.65 -6.90
CA HIS A 51 1.08 -2.29 -5.58
C HIS A 51 1.97 -3.40 -5.08
N MET A 52 3.18 -3.07 -4.68
CA MET A 52 4.12 -3.96 -4.03
C MET A 52 4.29 -3.53 -2.57
N ASP A 53 4.34 -4.52 -1.68
CA ASP A 53 4.50 -4.30 -0.25
C ASP A 53 5.30 -5.45 0.39
N GLY A 54 6.14 -5.10 1.37
CA GLY A 54 6.96 -6.04 2.13
C GLY A 54 6.43 -6.18 3.57
N GLN A 55 6.06 -7.40 3.98
CA GLN A 55 5.68 -7.68 5.36
C GLN A 55 6.89 -8.11 6.19
N HIS A 56 7.34 -7.22 7.09
CA HIS A 56 8.54 -7.42 7.90
C HIS A 56 8.25 -7.87 9.35
N LYS A 57 6.98 -8.13 9.71
CA LYS A 57 6.60 -8.58 11.08
C LYS A 57 7.31 -9.85 11.54
N LEU A 58 7.71 -10.71 10.60
CA LEU A 58 8.35 -11.99 10.91
C LEU A 58 9.87 -11.96 10.77
N ILE A 59 10.48 -10.77 10.66
CA ILE A 59 11.92 -10.62 10.45
C ILE A 59 12.77 -11.21 11.59
N ASN A 60 12.24 -11.27 12.82
CA ASN A 60 12.90 -11.91 13.97
C ASN A 60 13.09 -13.42 13.77
N TRP A 61 12.27 -14.05 12.92
CA TRP A 61 12.40 -15.44 12.50
C TRP A 61 13.01 -15.56 11.11
N LYS A 62 13.61 -14.48 10.61
CA LYS A 62 14.20 -14.34 9.27
C LYS A 62 13.21 -14.52 8.12
N PHE A 63 11.91 -14.41 8.35
CA PHE A 63 10.92 -14.45 7.27
C PHE A 63 10.52 -13.03 6.85
N VAL A 64 10.63 -12.77 5.55
CA VAL A 64 10.08 -11.58 4.89
C VAL A 64 9.12 -12.06 3.82
N ILE A 65 7.92 -11.46 3.76
CA ILE A 65 6.92 -11.80 2.74
C ILE A 65 6.76 -10.60 1.82
N HIS A 66 7.07 -10.78 0.54
CA HIS A 66 6.83 -9.79 -0.49
C HIS A 66 5.52 -10.13 -1.22
N GLY A 67 4.64 -9.15 -1.32
CA GLY A 67 3.36 -9.29 -2.02
C GLY A 67 3.21 -8.24 -3.10
N CYS A 68 2.51 -8.61 -4.16
CA CYS A 68 2.07 -7.68 -5.19
C CYS A 68 0.60 -7.88 -5.53
N VAL A 69 -0.14 -6.78 -5.68
CA VAL A 69 -1.58 -6.77 -5.94
C VAL A 69 -1.91 -5.81 -7.08
N ASP A 70 -2.76 -6.24 -8.01
CA ASP A 70 -3.30 -5.38 -9.05
C ASP A 70 -4.33 -4.39 -8.48
N GLY A 71 -4.16 -3.11 -8.81
CA GLY A 71 -4.93 -2.01 -8.24
C GLY A 71 -6.42 -2.01 -8.65
N LYS A 72 -6.77 -2.56 -9.83
CA LYS A 72 -8.15 -2.62 -10.30
C LYS A 72 -8.85 -3.88 -9.82
N SER A 73 -8.32 -5.04 -10.19
CA SER A 73 -8.93 -6.35 -9.95
C SER A 73 -8.79 -6.83 -8.51
N ARG A 74 -7.84 -6.27 -7.75
CA ARG A 74 -7.43 -6.76 -6.42
C ARG A 74 -6.86 -8.18 -6.44
N LEU A 75 -6.50 -8.68 -7.62
CA LEU A 75 -5.82 -9.95 -7.78
C LEU A 75 -4.45 -9.88 -7.10
N ILE A 76 -4.13 -10.91 -6.31
CA ILE A 76 -2.78 -11.12 -5.79
C ILE A 76 -1.93 -11.63 -6.95
N VAL A 77 -1.09 -10.76 -7.49
CA VAL A 77 -0.23 -11.03 -8.64
C VAL A 77 0.88 -12.01 -8.25
N TYR A 78 1.49 -11.79 -7.07
CA TYR A 78 2.36 -12.77 -6.44
C TYR A 78 2.41 -12.57 -4.92
N MET A 79 2.79 -13.63 -4.22
CA MET A 79 3.13 -13.61 -2.80
C MET A 79 4.30 -14.57 -2.58
N GLN A 80 5.44 -14.04 -2.17
CA GLN A 80 6.68 -14.79 -1.98
C GLN A 80 7.19 -14.60 -0.56
N ALA A 81 7.37 -15.71 0.16
CA ALA A 81 8.11 -15.72 1.41
C ALA A 81 9.59 -16.01 1.12
N SER A 82 10.47 -15.22 1.72
CA SER A 82 11.92 -15.33 1.61
C SER A 82 12.54 -15.37 3.00
N ASP A 83 13.67 -16.06 3.13
CA ASP A 83 14.49 -16.08 4.34
C ASP A 83 15.47 -14.88 4.43
N ASN A 84 15.44 -14.02 3.42
CA ASN A 84 16.29 -12.85 3.25
C ASN A 84 15.53 -11.73 2.53
N ASN A 85 15.92 -10.47 2.77
CA ASN A 85 15.31 -9.27 2.15
C ASN A 85 16.12 -8.78 0.93
N ARG A 86 16.63 -9.69 0.09
CA ARG A 86 17.50 -9.30 -1.05
C ARG A 86 16.66 -8.82 -2.22
N SER A 87 17.11 -7.75 -2.87
CA SER A 87 16.50 -7.20 -4.09
C SER A 87 16.28 -8.26 -5.16
N ASP A 88 17.25 -9.18 -5.33
CA ASP A 88 17.19 -10.27 -6.31
C ASP A 88 15.90 -11.12 -6.17
N THR A 89 15.42 -11.35 -4.94
CA THR A 89 14.20 -12.14 -4.71
C THR A 89 12.93 -11.38 -5.09
N VAL A 90 12.92 -10.07 -4.89
CA VAL A 90 11.82 -9.18 -5.28
C VAL A 90 11.76 -9.08 -6.80
N ASP A 91 12.91 -8.86 -7.43
CA ASP A 91 13.06 -8.76 -8.89
C ASP A 91 12.63 -10.05 -9.59
N ALA A 92 13.08 -11.21 -9.09
CA ALA A 92 12.70 -12.50 -9.66
C ALA A 92 11.20 -12.79 -9.53
N SER A 93 10.61 -12.44 -8.38
CA SER A 93 9.16 -12.58 -8.17
C SER A 93 8.36 -11.68 -9.10
N PHE A 94 8.82 -10.44 -9.27
CA PHE A 94 8.22 -9.47 -10.18
C PHE A 94 8.31 -9.91 -11.64
N LEU A 95 9.49 -10.34 -12.11
CA LEU A 95 9.68 -10.83 -13.48
C LEU A 95 8.82 -12.07 -13.78
N ARG A 96 8.77 -13.04 -12.87
CA ARG A 96 7.89 -14.20 -13.04
C ARG A 96 6.44 -13.79 -13.20
N ALA A 97 5.98 -12.83 -12.39
CA ALA A 97 4.64 -12.30 -12.50
C ALA A 97 4.38 -11.54 -13.82
N THR A 98 5.34 -10.77 -14.34
CA THR A 98 5.16 -10.10 -15.63
C THR A 98 5.12 -11.08 -16.80
N HIS A 99 5.78 -12.23 -16.69
CA HIS A 99 5.65 -13.33 -17.66
C HIS A 99 4.27 -13.99 -17.64
N GLU A 100 3.63 -14.10 -16.48
CA GLU A 100 2.32 -14.73 -16.32
C GLU A 100 1.15 -13.78 -16.62
N TRP A 101 1.20 -12.56 -16.08
CA TRP A 101 0.11 -11.59 -16.09
C TRP A 101 0.32 -10.42 -17.07
N GLY A 102 1.48 -10.36 -17.71
CA GLY A 102 1.91 -9.23 -18.53
C GLY A 102 2.49 -8.07 -17.71
N TRP A 103 3.09 -7.11 -18.39
CA TRP A 103 3.72 -5.96 -17.75
C TRP A 103 2.68 -4.94 -17.28
N PRO A 104 2.76 -4.43 -16.03
CA PRO A 104 1.93 -3.32 -15.62
C PRO A 104 2.32 -2.03 -16.36
N SER A 105 1.41 -1.05 -16.38
CA SER A 105 1.69 0.30 -16.83
C SER A 105 2.49 1.07 -15.78
N ARG A 106 2.18 0.86 -14.49
CA ARG A 106 2.84 1.50 -13.35
C ARG A 106 2.99 0.55 -12.18
N VAL A 107 4.04 0.78 -11.38
CA VAL A 107 4.26 0.09 -10.11
C VAL A 107 4.39 1.12 -8.99
N ARG A 108 3.82 0.79 -7.84
CA ARG A 108 3.95 1.53 -6.60
C ARG A 108 4.49 0.59 -5.52
N ALA A 109 5.55 1.00 -4.86
CA ALA A 109 6.04 0.31 -3.67
C ALA A 109 6.47 1.31 -2.61
N ASP A 110 6.72 0.82 -1.40
CA ASP A 110 7.41 1.58 -0.38
C ASP A 110 8.85 1.91 -0.78
N TYR A 111 9.38 2.97 -0.16
CA TYR A 111 10.79 3.32 -0.34
C TYR A 111 11.66 2.29 0.36
N GLY A 112 12.26 1.40 -0.43
CA GLY A 112 13.12 0.33 0.03
C GLY A 112 14.17 0.00 -1.03
N GLY A 113 15.38 -0.32 -0.58
CA GLY A 113 16.50 -0.68 -1.46
C GLY A 113 16.23 -1.98 -2.23
N GLU A 114 15.42 -2.86 -1.64
CA GLU A 114 14.96 -4.11 -2.22
C GLU A 114 14.13 -3.92 -3.50
N ASN A 115 13.49 -2.76 -3.67
CA ASN A 115 12.63 -2.50 -4.82
C ASN A 115 13.34 -1.77 -5.98
N LEU A 116 14.65 -1.50 -5.86
CA LEU A 116 15.41 -0.74 -6.87
C LEU A 116 15.52 -1.49 -8.21
N GLY A 117 15.64 -2.82 -8.21
CA GLY A 117 15.71 -3.59 -9.45
C GLY A 117 14.40 -3.55 -10.23
N VAL A 118 13.25 -3.68 -9.56
CA VAL A 118 11.94 -3.49 -10.18
C VAL A 118 11.77 -2.10 -10.80
N ARG A 119 12.27 -1.05 -10.13
CA ARG A 119 12.28 0.31 -10.71
C ARG A 119 13.05 0.33 -12.04
N ASP A 120 14.24 -0.28 -12.05
CA ASP A 120 15.11 -0.27 -13.22
C ASP A 120 14.52 -1.10 -14.37
N LEU A 121 13.92 -2.27 -14.07
CA LEU A 121 13.16 -3.08 -15.03
C LEU A 121 11.98 -2.32 -15.65
N MET A 122 11.19 -1.65 -14.81
CA MET A 122 10.05 -0.85 -15.29
C MET A 122 10.48 0.32 -16.17
N ASN A 123 11.60 0.98 -15.82
CA ASN A 123 12.19 2.02 -16.66
C ASN A 123 12.71 1.47 -17.99
N GLN A 124 13.30 0.27 -18.01
CA GLN A 124 13.75 -0.37 -19.24
C GLN A 124 12.59 -0.70 -20.18
N VAL A 125 11.49 -1.24 -19.64
CA VAL A 125 10.35 -1.71 -20.45
C VAL A 125 9.39 -0.59 -20.86
N ARG A 126 9.21 0.43 -20.02
CA ARG A 126 8.23 1.51 -20.26
C ARG A 126 8.85 2.89 -20.51
N GLY A 127 10.14 3.08 -20.22
CA GLY A 127 10.79 4.38 -20.09
C GLY A 127 11.59 4.88 -21.29
N GLN A 128 11.06 4.82 -22.52
CA GLN A 128 11.60 5.58 -23.66
C GLN A 128 10.59 6.49 -24.37
N SER A 129 9.39 6.69 -23.82
CA SER A 129 8.37 7.55 -24.47
C SER A 129 7.98 8.74 -23.59
N GLY A 130 8.90 9.73 -23.51
CA GLY A 130 8.59 11.16 -23.59
C GLY A 130 7.48 11.79 -22.74
N SER A 131 7.03 11.18 -21.65
CA SER A 131 5.99 11.78 -20.80
C SER A 131 6.26 11.48 -19.33
N SER A 132 6.20 12.54 -18.54
CA SER A 132 6.47 12.72 -17.12
C SER A 132 5.55 11.91 -16.17
N SER A 133 5.02 10.77 -16.61
CA SER A 133 4.25 9.85 -15.79
C SER A 133 5.21 8.91 -15.06
N LEU A 134 5.29 9.03 -13.73
CA LEU A 134 6.09 8.18 -12.87
C LEU A 134 5.70 6.69 -13.04
N VAL A 135 6.40 5.98 -13.94
CA VAL A 135 6.24 4.54 -14.21
C VAL A 135 6.43 3.74 -12.93
N TYR A 136 7.36 4.19 -12.09
CA TYR A 136 7.61 3.64 -10.78
C TYR A 136 7.55 4.74 -9.73
N THR A 137 6.74 4.57 -8.69
CA THR A 137 6.59 5.57 -7.61
C THR A 137 6.88 4.96 -6.25
N PHE A 138 7.85 5.54 -5.54
CA PHE A 138 8.08 5.26 -4.12
C PHE A 138 7.05 6.00 -3.25
N LEU A 139 6.37 5.26 -2.38
CA LEU A 139 5.60 5.83 -1.29
C LEU A 139 6.55 6.28 -0.18
N HIS A 140 6.69 7.59 0.02
CA HIS A 140 7.08 8.10 1.34
C HIS A 140 5.82 8.09 2.21
N SER A 141 5.95 7.75 3.50
CA SER A 141 4.87 7.66 4.50
C SER A 141 4.06 8.96 4.70
N THR A 142 4.23 9.98 3.87
CA THR A 142 3.52 11.26 3.98
C THR A 142 3.05 11.74 2.61
N ARG A 143 1.73 11.69 2.41
CA ARG A 143 0.94 12.54 1.48
C ARG A 143 1.56 12.86 0.10
N ARG A 144 1.48 11.94 -0.86
CA ARG A 144 1.17 12.31 -2.26
C ARG A 144 0.24 11.27 -2.87
N ILE A 145 -1.02 11.65 -3.00
CA ILE A 145 -2.08 10.86 -3.64
C ILE A 145 -2.50 11.66 -4.87
N PHE A 146 -2.48 10.98 -6.03
CA PHE A 146 -3.22 11.26 -7.27
C PHE A 146 -3.69 12.70 -7.44
N THR A 147 -3.00 13.46 -8.28
CA THR A 147 -3.72 14.41 -9.13
C THR A 147 -4.54 13.57 -10.10
N HIS A 148 -5.86 13.67 -9.93
CA HIS A 148 -6.86 13.38 -10.93
C HIS A 148 -6.31 13.77 -12.31
N CYS A 149 -5.96 12.80 -13.15
CA CYS A 149 -5.96 13.04 -14.59
C CYS A 149 -7.33 12.56 -15.05
N ASP A 150 -8.18 13.55 -15.26
CA ASP A 150 -9.55 13.53 -15.72
C ASP A 150 -9.93 12.27 -16.52
N PHE A 151 -10.57 11.33 -15.83
CA PHE A 151 -11.38 10.33 -16.50
C PHE A 151 -12.76 10.96 -16.74
N ASP A 152 -12.99 11.42 -17.96
CA ASP A 152 -14.30 11.84 -18.44
C ASP A 152 -15.13 10.58 -18.78
N PRO A 153 -16.19 10.27 -18.02
CA PRO A 153 -17.01 9.08 -18.26
C PRO A 153 -17.83 9.16 -19.56
N SER A 154 -17.81 10.27 -20.29
CA SER A 154 -18.58 10.46 -21.53
C SER A 154 -17.92 9.93 -22.80
N ASN A 155 -16.60 9.64 -22.80
CA ASN A 155 -15.91 9.23 -24.02
C ASN A 155 -15.50 7.75 -23.98
N ARG A 156 -16.48 6.88 -24.24
CA ARG A 156 -16.26 5.46 -24.58
C ARG A 156 -16.33 5.32 -26.09
N THR A 157 -15.18 5.31 -26.76
CA THR A 157 -15.07 4.70 -28.10
C THR A 157 -13.84 3.79 -28.15
N CYS A 158 -14.04 2.67 -28.85
CA CYS A 158 -13.23 1.44 -28.85
C CYS A 158 -11.80 1.61 -29.34
#